data_AF-A0A382TCM0-F1
#
_entry.id   AF-A0A382TCM0-F1
#
_cell.length_a   1.000
_cell.length_b   1.000
_cell.length_c   1.000
_cell.angle_alpha   90.00
_cell.angle_beta   90.00
_cell.angle_gamma   90.00
#
_symmetry.space_group_name_H-M   'P 1'
#
loop_
_entity.id
_entity.type
_entity.pdbx_description
1 polymer ?
#
loop_
_entity_poly.entity_id
_entity_poly.type
_entity_poly.pdbx_seq_one_letter_code
_entity_poly.pdbx_strand_id
1 'polypeptide(L)'
;DDHEAVKVLAYDDLIAGTEGGAFAYVDDGTTACTSDGFTWDIDANSSVEPLEDGLLFIRYLFDFKGNPLVDAAVDMNGERSSPSEIEVFLATHGAAMDIDGDDTLGPLTDGLMVIRYFFGFRDDALIEGAVAATATRTTSDKIEACIEASLP
;
A
#
# COMPACT_ATOMS: atom_id res chain seq x y z
N ASP A 1 35.02 8.69 32.22
CA ASP A 1 33.84 8.01 32.75
C ASP A 1 32.57 8.53 32.08
N ASP A 2 32.58 8.47 30.75
CA ASP A 2 31.73 7.58 29.96
C ASP A 2 30.21 7.82 30.07
N HIS A 3 29.75 8.89 29.44
CA HIS A 3 28.35 8.96 29.02
C HIS A 3 28.20 8.18 27.70
N GLU A 4 27.97 6.87 27.83
CA GLU A 4 27.42 6.03 26.76
C GLU A 4 26.15 6.69 26.21
N ALA A 5 26.13 6.97 24.91
CA ALA A 5 24.95 7.44 24.22
C ALA A 5 23.97 6.25 24.09
N VAL A 6 22.81 6.36 24.75
CA VAL A 6 21.71 5.42 24.54
C VAL A 6 21.17 5.63 23.12
N LYS A 7 21.62 4.79 22.18
CA LYS A 7 20.98 4.66 20.88
C LYS A 7 19.68 3.85 21.07
N VAL A 8 18.55 4.52 20.99
CA VAL A 8 17.26 3.85 20.80
C VAL A 8 17.27 3.31 19.36
N LEU A 9 17.42 2.00 19.22
CA LEU A 9 17.28 1.27 17.96
C LEU A 9 16.01 0.43 18.09
N ALA A 10 15.12 0.59 17.12
CA ALA A 10 13.79 -0.02 16.99
C ALA A 10 12.65 0.78 17.65
N TYR A 11 11.64 1.04 16.81
CA TYR A 11 10.36 1.68 17.12
C TYR A 11 9.34 0.71 17.75
N ASP A 12 9.80 -0.45 18.23
CA ASP A 12 8.92 -1.50 18.73
C ASP A 12 9.31 -1.91 20.14
N ASP A 13 8.28 -1.97 21.00
CA ASP A 13 8.27 -2.34 22.41
C ASP A 13 8.83 -1.34 23.45
N LEU A 14 7.92 -0.48 23.92
CA LEU A 14 7.91 -0.07 25.33
C LEU A 14 6.50 -0.19 25.93
N ILE A 15 6.03 -1.41 26.19
CA ILE A 15 4.92 -1.61 27.14
C ILE A 15 5.50 -2.06 28.48
N ALA A 16 5.74 -1.08 29.34
CA ALA A 16 5.80 -1.27 30.79
C ALA A 16 5.07 -0.10 31.45
N GLY A 17 3.88 -0.35 32.00
CA GLY A 17 3.13 0.67 32.71
C GLY A 17 1.90 0.13 33.41
N THR A 18 2.09 -0.20 34.68
CA THR A 18 1.08 -0.58 35.68
C THR A 18 -0.10 0.40 35.76
N GLU A 19 -1.24 -0.13 36.21
CA GLU A 19 -2.55 0.53 36.35
C GLU A 19 -2.49 1.98 36.89
N GLY A 20 -3.06 2.92 36.12
CA GLY A 20 -3.36 4.29 36.58
C GLY A 20 -2.79 5.44 35.75
N GLY A 21 -1.95 5.19 34.74
CA GLY A 21 -1.43 6.22 33.83
C GLY A 21 -2.23 6.31 32.55
N ALA A 22 -3.07 7.34 32.39
CA ALA A 22 -3.72 7.67 31.13
C ALA A 22 -2.69 8.21 30.13
N PHE A 23 -1.91 7.31 29.54
CA PHE A 23 -1.32 7.52 28.22
C PHE A 23 -2.21 6.74 27.27
N ALA A 24 -3.32 7.36 26.88
CA ALA A 24 -3.89 7.00 25.60
C ALA A 24 -2.75 7.18 24.60
N TYR A 25 -2.36 6.11 23.91
CA TYR A 25 -1.80 6.29 22.59
C TYR A 25 -2.81 7.16 21.87
N VAL A 26 -2.49 8.45 21.74
CA VAL A 26 -3.09 9.24 20.70
C VAL A 26 -2.46 8.61 19.47
N ASP A 27 -3.11 7.58 18.93
CA ASP A 27 -2.95 7.28 17.53
C ASP A 27 -3.12 8.64 16.85
N ASP A 28 -2.05 9.15 16.23
CA ASP A 28 -2.05 10.41 15.49
C ASP A 28 -2.99 10.34 14.28
N GLY A 29 -3.81 9.28 14.19
CA GLY A 29 -4.71 9.01 13.08
C GLY A 29 -3.94 8.68 11.82
N THR A 30 -2.65 8.34 11.95
CA THR A 30 -1.75 7.89 10.88
C THR A 30 -1.66 6.37 10.90
N THR A 31 -2.77 5.67 11.14
CA THR A 31 -2.82 4.22 10.94
C THR A 31 -2.69 3.96 9.43
N ALA A 32 -1.43 3.77 9.00
CA ALA A 32 -1.09 3.24 7.68
C ALA A 32 -1.79 1.90 7.46
N CYS A 33 -1.99 1.55 6.19
CA CYS A 33 -2.54 0.25 5.83
C CYS A 33 -1.63 -0.87 6.34
N THR A 34 -2.24 -1.98 6.76
CA THR A 34 -1.47 -3.17 7.15
C THR A 34 -1.15 -3.96 5.89
N SER A 35 0.09 -4.34 5.68
CA SER A 35 0.45 -5.14 4.51
C SER A 35 -0.11 -6.57 4.58
N ASP A 36 -0.28 -7.19 5.75
CA ASP A 36 -0.79 -8.59 5.88
C ASP A 36 -0.14 -9.58 4.88
N GLY A 37 1.17 -9.43 4.64
CA GLY A 37 1.90 -10.25 3.66
C GLY A 37 1.75 -9.82 2.19
N PHE A 38 0.96 -8.79 1.91
CA PHE A 38 0.90 -8.10 0.62
C PHE A 38 2.18 -7.31 0.34
N THR A 39 2.52 -7.23 -0.93
CA THR A 39 3.56 -6.35 -1.46
C THR A 39 3.09 -5.77 -2.79
N TRP A 40 3.50 -4.53 -3.06
CA TRP A 40 3.30 -3.89 -4.36
C TRP A 40 4.14 -4.49 -5.48
N ASP A 41 5.10 -5.36 -5.17
CA ASP A 41 5.80 -6.20 -6.15
C ASP A 41 4.87 -7.36 -6.57
N ILE A 42 3.96 -7.07 -7.49
CA ILE A 42 2.86 -7.95 -7.91
C ILE A 42 3.36 -9.03 -8.86
N ASP A 43 4.41 -8.80 -9.64
CA ASP A 43 5.03 -9.86 -10.44
C ASP A 43 6.21 -10.56 -9.72
N ALA A 44 6.54 -10.13 -8.50
CA ALA A 44 7.60 -10.70 -7.66
C ALA A 44 8.99 -10.61 -8.32
N ASN A 45 9.30 -9.48 -8.96
CA ASN A 45 10.57 -9.21 -9.63
C ASN A 45 11.58 -8.42 -8.75
N SER A 46 11.25 -8.17 -7.48
CA SER A 46 12.01 -7.35 -6.52
C SER A 46 12.09 -5.85 -6.84
N SER A 47 11.21 -5.36 -7.70
CA SER A 47 11.03 -3.95 -8.05
C SER A 47 9.55 -3.58 -7.96
N VAL A 48 9.27 -2.28 -7.90
CA VAL A 48 7.91 -1.76 -8.03
C VAL A 48 7.93 -0.71 -9.11
N GLU A 49 7.28 -0.99 -10.23
CA GLU A 49 7.29 -0.11 -11.41
C GLU A 49 5.88 0.35 -11.79
N PRO A 50 5.69 1.61 -12.21
CA PRO A 50 4.35 2.15 -12.49
C PRO A 50 3.62 1.44 -13.63
N LEU A 51 4.38 1.01 -14.65
CA LEU A 51 3.85 0.37 -15.86
C LEU A 51 3.83 -1.15 -15.79
N GLU A 52 4.32 -1.73 -14.69
CA GLU A 52 4.28 -3.16 -14.42
C GLU A 52 3.26 -3.38 -13.29
N ASP A 53 3.66 -3.23 -12.03
CA ASP A 53 2.79 -3.45 -10.87
C ASP A 53 1.59 -2.51 -10.82
N GLY A 54 1.83 -1.20 -11.00
CA GLY A 54 0.76 -0.21 -11.01
C GLY A 54 -0.28 -0.50 -12.09
N LEU A 55 0.18 -1.00 -13.25
CA LEU A 55 -0.68 -1.35 -14.37
C LEU A 55 -1.42 -2.68 -14.14
N LEU A 56 -0.76 -3.69 -13.56
CA LEU A 56 -1.39 -4.95 -13.15
C LEU A 56 -2.53 -4.69 -12.16
N PHE A 57 -2.28 -3.88 -11.15
CA PHE A 57 -3.25 -3.54 -10.11
C PHE A 57 -4.48 -2.83 -10.69
N ILE A 58 -4.29 -1.74 -11.44
CA ILE A 58 -5.42 -0.98 -11.96
C ILE A 58 -6.24 -1.79 -12.98
N ARG A 59 -5.60 -2.64 -13.79
CA ARG A 59 -6.29 -3.56 -14.72
C ARG A 59 -7.12 -4.58 -13.97
N TYR A 60 -6.59 -5.16 -12.91
CA TYR A 60 -7.32 -6.09 -12.07
C TYR A 60 -8.58 -5.44 -11.47
N LEU A 61 -8.49 -4.21 -10.98
CA LEU A 61 -9.63 -3.46 -10.45
C LEU A 61 -10.69 -3.18 -11.52
N PHE A 62 -10.29 -2.93 -12.77
CA PHE A 62 -11.21 -2.85 -13.92
C PHE A 62 -11.75 -4.21 -14.38
N ASP A 63 -11.54 -5.27 -13.60
CA ASP A 63 -11.97 -6.65 -13.85
C ASP A 63 -11.35 -7.29 -15.11
N PHE A 64 -10.15 -6.85 -15.50
CA PHE A 64 -9.42 -7.52 -16.57
C PHE A 64 -8.86 -8.85 -16.04
N LYS A 65 -8.96 -9.89 -16.86
CA LYS A 65 -8.54 -11.28 -16.53
C LYS A 65 -7.77 -11.88 -17.70
N GLY A 66 -7.04 -12.98 -17.46
CA GLY A 66 -6.31 -13.67 -18.52
C GLY A 66 -5.25 -12.78 -19.18
N ASN A 67 -5.06 -12.89 -20.50
CA ASN A 67 -4.04 -12.11 -21.21
C ASN A 67 -4.18 -10.58 -21.03
N PRO A 68 -5.39 -9.97 -21.13
CA PRO A 68 -5.56 -8.53 -20.88
C PRO A 68 -5.04 -8.04 -19.52
N LEU A 69 -4.99 -8.89 -18.49
CA LEU A 69 -4.43 -8.52 -17.20
C LEU A 69 -2.91 -8.33 -17.30
N VAL A 70 -2.21 -9.31 -17.87
CA VAL A 70 -0.75 -9.45 -17.80
C VAL A 70 0.00 -8.87 -19.00
N ASP A 71 -0.68 -8.64 -20.13
CA ASP A 71 -0.02 -8.27 -21.38
C ASP A 71 0.77 -6.96 -21.26
N ALA A 72 2.08 -7.04 -21.48
CA ALA A 72 3.04 -5.95 -21.34
C ALA A 72 3.08 -5.27 -19.95
N ALA A 73 2.68 -5.98 -18.90
CA ALA A 73 2.68 -5.47 -17.51
C ALA A 73 3.46 -6.37 -16.53
N VAL A 74 4.03 -7.48 -17.01
CA VAL A 74 4.86 -8.40 -16.22
C VAL A 74 6.29 -8.32 -16.75
N ASP A 75 7.27 -8.14 -15.88
CA ASP A 75 8.68 -8.15 -16.25
C ASP A 75 9.15 -9.55 -16.68
N MET A 76 10.19 -9.60 -17.50
CA MET A 76 10.79 -10.86 -17.94
C MET A 76 11.38 -11.68 -16.78
N ASN A 77 11.74 -11.04 -15.66
CA ASN A 77 12.27 -11.69 -14.46
C ASN A 77 11.19 -11.91 -13.37
N GLY A 78 9.92 -11.59 -13.63
CA GLY A 78 8.84 -11.80 -12.67
C GLY A 78 8.64 -13.27 -12.32
N GLU A 79 8.72 -13.60 -11.02
CA GLU A 79 8.45 -14.94 -10.51
C GLU A 79 6.95 -15.29 -10.54
N ARG A 80 6.08 -14.27 -10.55
CA ARG A 80 4.62 -14.38 -10.67
C ARG A 80 4.17 -13.80 -12.01
N SER A 81 4.15 -14.62 -13.06
CA SER A 81 3.98 -14.14 -14.44
C SER A 81 2.70 -14.61 -15.13
N SER A 82 2.03 -15.65 -14.63
CA SER A 82 0.79 -16.11 -15.25
C SER A 82 -0.42 -15.30 -14.77
N PRO A 83 -1.45 -15.11 -15.61
CA PRO A 83 -2.69 -14.45 -15.19
C PRO A 83 -3.31 -15.07 -13.95
N SER A 84 -3.32 -16.42 -13.87
CA SER A 84 -3.91 -17.13 -12.74
C SER A 84 -3.17 -16.86 -11.43
N GLU A 85 -1.85 -16.78 -11.44
CA GLU A 85 -1.08 -16.52 -10.21
C GLU A 85 -1.28 -15.08 -9.73
N ILE A 86 -1.28 -14.11 -10.66
CA ILE A 86 -1.52 -12.70 -10.35
C ILE A 86 -2.95 -12.50 -9.82
N GLU A 87 -3.96 -13.10 -10.46
CA GLU A 87 -5.34 -13.02 -9.99
C GLU A 87 -5.50 -13.61 -8.58
N VAL A 88 -4.87 -14.75 -8.29
CA VAL A 88 -4.91 -15.37 -6.95
C VAL A 88 -4.21 -14.50 -5.91
N PHE A 89 -3.06 -13.92 -6.25
CA PHE A 89 -2.33 -13.04 -5.35
C PHE A 89 -3.16 -11.79 -4.99
N LEU A 90 -3.70 -11.10 -5.98
CA LEU A 90 -4.51 -9.90 -5.78
C LEU A 90 -5.83 -10.22 -5.03
N ALA A 91 -6.50 -11.32 -5.37
CA ALA A 91 -7.74 -11.71 -4.69
C ALA A 91 -7.54 -12.05 -3.20
N THR A 92 -6.34 -12.50 -2.81
CA THR A 92 -6.03 -12.87 -1.42
C THR A 92 -5.78 -11.64 -0.53
N HIS A 93 -5.36 -10.52 -1.10
CA HIS A 93 -4.91 -9.33 -0.35
C HIS A 93 -5.84 -8.12 -0.49
N GLY A 94 -7.13 -8.36 -0.78
CA GLY A 94 -8.10 -7.28 -1.05
C GLY A 94 -8.11 -6.18 0.02
N ALA A 95 -8.04 -6.53 1.29
CA ALA A 95 -8.07 -5.56 2.39
C ALA A 95 -6.83 -4.65 2.45
N ALA A 96 -5.66 -5.14 2.00
CA ALA A 96 -4.43 -4.35 1.99
C ALA A 96 -4.38 -3.35 0.81
N MET A 97 -5.26 -3.53 -0.18
CA MET A 97 -5.33 -2.71 -1.39
C MET A 97 -6.38 -1.59 -1.33
N ASP A 98 -7.14 -1.49 -0.24
CA ASP A 98 -8.05 -0.38 0.04
C ASP A 98 -7.25 0.78 0.66
N ILE A 99 -6.92 1.75 -0.18
CA ILE A 99 -5.95 2.80 0.10
C ILE A 99 -6.61 3.96 0.81
N ASP A 100 -7.79 4.36 0.35
CA ASP A 100 -8.54 5.47 0.96
C ASP A 100 -9.38 5.04 2.18
N GLY A 101 -9.47 3.72 2.42
CA GLY A 101 -10.03 3.13 3.62
C GLY A 101 -11.55 3.26 3.70
N ASP A 102 -12.23 3.09 2.57
CA ASP A 102 -13.68 3.16 2.47
C ASP A 102 -14.37 1.77 2.39
N ASP A 103 -13.61 0.70 2.66
CA ASP A 103 -13.98 -0.71 2.57
C ASP A 103 -14.36 -1.15 1.15
N THR A 104 -14.04 -0.37 0.12
CA THR A 104 -14.33 -0.65 -1.29
C THR A 104 -13.09 -0.55 -2.16
N LEU A 105 -12.78 -1.61 -2.90
CA LEU A 105 -11.74 -1.56 -3.93
C LEU A 105 -12.26 -0.92 -5.21
N GLY A 106 -11.87 0.33 -5.45
CA GLY A 106 -12.26 1.10 -6.63
C GLY A 106 -11.09 1.38 -7.58
N PRO A 107 -11.27 1.19 -8.91
CA PRO A 107 -10.21 1.48 -9.88
C PRO A 107 -9.75 2.94 -9.89
N LEU A 108 -10.68 3.86 -9.61
CA LEU A 108 -10.43 5.31 -9.65
C LEU A 108 -10.17 5.93 -8.27
N THR A 109 -10.39 5.17 -7.20
CA THR A 109 -10.19 5.61 -5.81
C THR A 109 -8.91 5.05 -5.24
N ASP A 110 -8.61 3.77 -5.50
CA ASP A 110 -7.40 3.11 -5.03
C ASP A 110 -6.38 2.97 -6.15
N GLY A 111 -6.79 2.34 -7.25
CA GLY A 111 -5.91 2.05 -8.39
C GLY A 111 -5.25 3.30 -8.97
N LEU A 112 -6.02 4.37 -9.11
CA LEU A 112 -5.53 5.64 -9.59
C LEU A 112 -4.53 6.30 -8.63
N MET A 113 -4.72 6.20 -7.32
CA MET A 113 -3.77 6.74 -6.34
C MET A 113 -2.46 5.96 -6.36
N VAL A 114 -2.52 4.63 -6.40
CA VAL A 114 -1.33 3.77 -6.44
C VAL A 114 -0.49 4.05 -7.69
N ILE A 115 -1.11 4.07 -8.88
CA ILE A 115 -0.35 4.32 -10.11
C ILE A 115 0.23 5.75 -10.14
N ARG A 116 -0.50 6.75 -9.62
CA ARG A 116 0.02 8.12 -9.45
C ARG A 116 1.23 8.13 -8.52
N TYR A 117 1.15 7.45 -7.39
CA TYR A 117 2.25 7.37 -6.44
C TYR A 117 3.50 6.76 -7.08
N PHE A 118 3.37 5.66 -7.83
CA PHE A 118 4.51 5.05 -8.52
C PHE A 118 5.10 5.97 -9.59
N PHE A 119 4.29 6.74 -10.32
CA PHE A 119 4.79 7.77 -11.24
C PHE A 119 5.43 8.99 -10.54
N GLY A 120 5.51 9.01 -9.22
CA GLY A 120 6.14 10.09 -8.45
C GLY A 120 5.22 11.28 -8.15
N PHE A 121 3.90 11.15 -8.37
CA PHE A 121 2.95 12.17 -7.96
C PHE A 121 2.76 12.14 -6.44
N ARG A 122 2.66 13.32 -5.83
CA ARG A 122 2.59 13.58 -4.39
C ARG A 122 1.66 14.76 -4.11
N ASP A 123 1.36 15.01 -2.84
CA ASP A 123 0.48 16.11 -2.40
C ASP A 123 -0.89 16.08 -3.11
N ASP A 124 -1.41 17.25 -3.50
CA ASP A 124 -2.68 17.37 -4.22
C ASP A 124 -2.72 16.51 -5.50
N ALA A 125 -1.59 16.38 -6.21
CA ALA A 125 -1.55 15.63 -7.45
C ALA A 125 -1.74 14.11 -7.25
N LEU A 126 -1.46 13.61 -6.05
CA LEU A 126 -1.75 12.22 -5.68
C LEU A 126 -3.27 12.01 -5.49
N ILE A 127 -3.92 12.90 -4.74
CA ILE A 127 -5.27 12.68 -4.19
C ILE A 127 -6.40 13.37 -4.98
N GLU A 128 -6.10 14.38 -5.80
CA GLU A 128 -7.11 15.20 -6.48
C GLU A 128 -8.03 14.34 -7.36
N GLY A 129 -9.33 14.38 -7.04
CA GLY A 129 -10.38 13.65 -7.75
C GLY A 129 -10.37 12.14 -7.58
N ALA A 130 -9.51 11.59 -6.71
CA ALA A 130 -9.42 10.16 -6.45
C ALA A 130 -10.02 9.76 -5.09
N VAL A 131 -10.01 10.63 -4.07
CA VAL A 131 -10.54 10.27 -2.74
C VAL A 131 -12.05 10.03 -2.78
N ALA A 132 -12.51 8.86 -2.34
CA ALA A 132 -13.93 8.54 -2.25
C ALA A 132 -14.65 9.44 -1.23
N ALA A 133 -15.97 9.62 -1.42
CA ALA A 133 -16.78 10.40 -0.47
C ALA A 133 -16.90 9.73 0.91
N THR A 134 -16.67 8.43 0.98
CA THR A 134 -16.72 7.56 2.18
C THR A 134 -15.34 7.29 2.77
N ALA A 135 -14.27 7.78 2.15
CA ALA A 135 -12.89 7.55 2.56
C ALA A 135 -12.60 8.01 4.00
N THR A 136 -11.83 7.19 4.71
CA THR A 136 -11.32 7.52 6.06
C THR A 136 -9.91 8.10 6.01
N ARG A 137 -9.16 7.82 4.94
CA ARG A 137 -7.85 8.41 4.63
C ARG A 137 -8.00 9.39 3.47
N THR A 138 -7.90 10.68 3.77
CA THR A 138 -8.24 11.75 2.81
C THR A 138 -7.09 12.71 2.51
N THR A 139 -5.92 12.52 3.12
CA THR A 139 -4.74 13.38 2.97
C THR A 139 -3.60 12.63 2.28
N SER A 140 -2.79 13.33 1.49
CA SER A 140 -1.63 12.73 0.79
C SER A 140 -0.75 11.93 1.75
N ASP A 141 -0.34 12.52 2.87
CA ASP A 141 0.50 11.85 3.88
C ASP A 141 -0.04 10.50 4.34
N LYS A 142 -1.36 10.34 4.50
CA LYS A 142 -1.98 9.08 4.95
C LYS A 142 -2.02 8.05 3.83
N ILE A 143 -2.28 8.51 2.60
CA ILE A 143 -2.29 7.66 1.40
C ILE A 143 -0.88 7.17 1.10
N GLU A 144 0.11 8.05 1.14
CA GLU A 144 1.52 7.69 0.96
C GLU A 144 1.97 6.69 2.02
N ALA A 145 1.71 6.96 3.30
CA ALA A 145 2.05 6.02 4.37
C ALA A 145 1.36 4.65 4.20
N CYS A 146 0.12 4.62 3.72
CA CYS A 146 -0.59 3.39 3.41
C CYS A 146 0.07 2.60 2.27
N ILE A 147 0.44 3.26 1.18
CA ILE A 147 1.12 2.62 0.05
C ILE A 147 2.51 2.14 0.46
N GLU A 148 3.27 2.96 1.17
CA GLU A 148 4.64 2.65 1.62
C GLU A 148 4.71 1.46 2.57
N ALA A 149 3.65 1.18 3.34
CA ALA A 149 3.59 0.03 4.24
C ALA A 149 3.69 -1.34 3.53
N SER A 150 3.48 -1.38 2.21
CA SER A 150 3.55 -2.61 1.39
C SER A 150 4.62 -2.52 0.29
N LEU A 151 5.53 -1.56 0.35
CA LEU A 151 6.72 -1.56 -0.53
C LEU A 151 7.74 -2.61 -0.04
N PRO A 152 8.46 -3.28 -0.96
CA PRO A 152 9.49 -4.28 -0.62
C PRO A 152 10.73 -3.68 0.07
#